data_AF-A0A0D2R4P7-F1
#
_entry.id   AF-A0A0D2R4P7-F1
#
_cell.length_a   1.000
_cell.length_b   1.000
_cell.length_c   1.000
_cell.angle_alpha   90.00
_cell.angle_beta   90.00
_cell.angle_gamma   90.00
#
_symmetry.space_group_name_H-M   'P 1'
#
loop_
_entity.id
_entity.type
_entity.pdbx_description
1 polymer ?
#
loop_
_entity_poly.entity_id
_entity_poly.type
_entity_poly.pdbx_seq_one_letter_code
_entity_poly.pdbx_strand_id
1 'polypeptide(L)'
;MAGLHSSSRPSSSSSLSSSSSSSSSSSSQQVFTSRLLLLLTLLPLTLAFFAFVLQWRGGLTDPVTRWSPDPFQFPGMDNPGSNVGSDRRSGSDCVDLLGRSKSPAFPYFKDWKFDVGSDLNPKICIISSTSAGLEQTLPWIFYHKVIGVSAFFLFVEGKAASPNVSKVLELIPGVKVIYRTKELEEQQAKSRIWNETWLASFFYKPCNYELFVKQSLNMEMSIVMARDAGMDWIIHLDTDELIHPVGAREYSLRQLLAGVPGNVDMVVFPNYESSVERDDIKEPFTEVSMFKKNYDHLPKDVYFGNYKESTRGNPNYFLTYGNGKSAARIQDHLRPNGAHRWHNYMKTPNEIKLDEAAVLHYTYPKFSDLTSRRDRCGCKPTKEDVKRCFMLEFDRAVSSN
;
A
#
# COMPACT_ATOMS: atom_id res chain seq x y z
N MET A 1 18.68 -33.54 -44.19
CA MET A 1 19.30 -34.65 -44.97
C MET A 1 20.59 -35.08 -44.25
N ALA A 2 21.33 -36.07 -44.75
CA ALA A 2 22.60 -36.57 -44.17
C ALA A 2 23.59 -35.41 -43.85
N GLY A 3 24.53 -35.49 -42.89
CA GLY A 3 25.30 -36.62 -42.32
C GLY A 3 26.80 -36.35 -42.58
N LEU A 4 27.82 -36.87 -41.89
CA LEU A 4 27.95 -37.83 -40.77
C LEU A 4 29.19 -37.46 -39.90
N HIS A 5 29.38 -38.14 -38.75
CA HIS A 5 30.61 -38.72 -38.16
C HIS A 5 32.02 -38.37 -38.72
N SER A 6 33.15 -38.39 -37.98
CA SER A 6 33.45 -38.55 -36.52
C SER A 6 34.97 -38.46 -36.25
N SER A 7 35.35 -38.23 -34.98
CA SER A 7 36.54 -38.75 -34.25
C SER A 7 37.98 -38.78 -34.85
N SER A 8 38.89 -38.11 -34.12
CA SER A 8 40.27 -38.52 -33.75
C SER A 8 41.38 -38.83 -34.79
N ARG A 9 42.42 -37.96 -34.80
CA ARG A 9 43.87 -38.20 -34.46
C ARG A 9 44.60 -39.51 -34.87
N PRO A 10 45.96 -39.53 -34.95
CA PRO A 10 46.92 -38.48 -35.35
C PRO A 10 48.15 -38.98 -36.19
N SER A 11 48.88 -38.09 -36.90
CA SER A 11 50.24 -38.33 -37.48
C SER A 11 50.93 -37.00 -37.90
N SER A 12 52.23 -36.95 -38.26
CA SER A 12 53.39 -36.96 -37.33
C SER A 12 54.75 -36.66 -38.02
N SER A 13 55.06 -35.39 -38.32
CA SER A 13 56.37 -34.92 -38.86
C SER A 13 56.58 -33.43 -38.51
N SER A 14 57.57 -33.04 -37.69
CA SER A 14 59.00 -32.76 -38.01
C SER A 14 59.19 -31.56 -38.96
N SER A 15 60.05 -30.55 -38.70
CA SER A 15 61.22 -30.49 -37.79
C SER A 15 61.70 -29.05 -37.51
N LEU A 16 62.63 -28.88 -36.54
CA LEU A 16 63.45 -27.68 -36.24
C LEU A 16 62.67 -26.45 -35.68
N SER A 17 63.13 -25.68 -34.68
CA SER A 17 64.25 -25.73 -33.72
C SER A 17 63.88 -24.80 -32.51
N SER A 18 64.67 -24.44 -31.48
CA SER A 18 66.10 -24.55 -31.14
C SER A 18 66.37 -24.43 -29.61
N SER A 19 67.63 -24.55 -29.19
CA SER A 19 68.30 -23.84 -28.07
C SER A 19 67.68 -23.79 -26.64
N SER A 20 68.23 -24.68 -25.78
CA SER A 20 68.86 -24.38 -24.45
C SER A 20 68.07 -24.00 -23.16
N SER A 21 68.63 -24.52 -22.05
CA SER A 21 68.59 -24.09 -20.63
C SER A 21 67.26 -24.15 -19.84
N SER A 22 67.17 -25.10 -18.90
CA SER A 22 66.11 -25.19 -17.88
C SER A 22 66.47 -26.00 -16.63
N SER A 23 67.70 -25.84 -16.08
CA SER A 23 68.14 -26.50 -14.84
C SER A 23 67.81 -25.75 -13.54
N SER A 24 67.04 -24.65 -13.61
CA SER A 24 66.74 -23.74 -12.49
C SER A 24 65.25 -23.53 -12.19
N SER A 25 64.36 -24.20 -12.93
CA SER A 25 62.90 -23.98 -12.89
C SER A 25 62.14 -24.80 -11.84
N SER A 26 62.73 -25.86 -11.29
CA SER A 26 62.04 -26.79 -10.38
C SER A 26 61.79 -26.21 -8.99
N SER A 27 62.77 -25.50 -8.40
CA SER A 27 62.67 -24.94 -7.05
C SER A 27 61.69 -23.77 -6.97
N SER A 28 61.67 -22.89 -7.96
CA SER A 28 60.72 -21.77 -8.03
C SER A 28 59.28 -22.26 -8.20
N GLN A 29 59.05 -23.31 -9.00
CA GLN A 29 57.75 -23.96 -9.10
C GLN A 29 57.32 -24.61 -7.78
N GLN A 30 58.20 -25.31 -7.05
CA GLN A 30 57.89 -25.87 -5.73
C GLN A 30 57.55 -24.79 -4.69
N VAL A 31 58.26 -23.66 -4.67
CA VAL A 31 57.92 -22.54 -3.77
C VAL A 31 56.58 -21.91 -4.16
N PHE A 32 56.26 -21.80 -5.45
CA PHE A 32 54.97 -21.28 -5.91
C PHE A 32 53.80 -22.22 -5.56
N THR A 33 53.92 -23.52 -5.84
CA THR A 33 52.86 -24.49 -5.49
C THR A 33 52.71 -24.65 -3.98
N SER A 34 53.80 -24.63 -3.21
CA SER A 34 53.76 -24.59 -1.74
C SER A 34 53.00 -23.36 -1.22
N ARG A 35 53.30 -22.15 -1.73
CA ARG A 35 52.57 -20.93 -1.36
C ARG A 35 51.11 -20.97 -1.79
N LEU A 36 50.79 -21.53 -2.95
CA LEU A 36 49.43 -21.68 -3.44
C LEU A 36 48.62 -22.67 -2.58
N LEU A 37 49.21 -23.81 -2.19
CA LEU A 37 48.60 -24.76 -1.27
C LEU A 37 48.42 -24.17 0.14
N LEU A 38 49.39 -23.38 0.62
CA LEU A 38 49.28 -22.66 1.89
C LEU A 38 48.15 -21.63 1.86
N LEU A 39 47.99 -20.90 0.75
CA LEU A 39 46.86 -19.97 0.55
C LEU A 39 45.52 -20.71 0.48
N LEU A 40 45.44 -21.80 -0.31
CA LEU A 40 44.24 -22.63 -0.48
C LEU A 40 43.82 -23.40 0.77
N THR A 41 44.68 -23.48 1.80
CA THR A 41 44.35 -24.06 3.11
C THR A 41 44.07 -22.99 4.17
N LEU A 42 44.92 -21.96 4.28
CA LEU A 42 44.72 -20.87 5.26
C LEU A 42 43.53 -19.97 4.94
N LEU A 43 43.21 -19.72 3.66
CA LEU A 43 42.07 -18.86 3.30
C LEU A 43 40.72 -19.47 3.71
N PRO A 44 40.36 -20.72 3.34
CA PRO A 44 39.10 -21.31 3.81
C PRO A 44 39.09 -21.54 5.33
N LEU A 45 40.24 -21.83 5.97
CA LEU A 45 40.29 -21.97 7.42
C LEU A 45 40.06 -20.63 8.15
N THR A 46 40.64 -19.53 7.69
CA THR A 46 40.39 -18.20 8.29
C THR A 46 38.97 -17.70 8.01
N LEU A 47 38.42 -17.96 6.82
CA LEU A 47 37.01 -17.67 6.51
C LEU A 47 36.04 -18.50 7.36
N ALA A 48 36.30 -19.80 7.55
CA ALA A 48 35.49 -20.67 8.42
C ALA A 48 35.58 -20.26 9.90
N PHE A 49 36.77 -19.90 10.38
CA PHE A 49 36.94 -19.36 11.73
C PHE A 49 36.23 -18.01 11.91
N PHE A 50 36.29 -17.12 10.91
CA PHE A 50 35.57 -15.84 10.95
C PHE A 50 34.05 -16.04 10.95
N ALA A 51 33.53 -16.96 10.12
CA ALA A 51 32.12 -17.32 10.12
C ALA A 51 31.68 -17.94 11.47
N PHE A 52 32.49 -18.81 12.07
CA PHE A 52 32.26 -19.36 13.40
C PHE A 52 32.24 -18.27 14.48
N VAL A 53 33.19 -17.31 14.45
CA VAL A 53 33.22 -16.18 15.40
C VAL A 53 32.01 -15.25 15.22
N LEU A 54 31.53 -15.03 14.00
CA LEU A 54 30.28 -14.30 13.75
C LEU A 54 29.08 -15.04 14.36
N GLN A 55 28.92 -16.33 14.07
CA GLN A 55 27.86 -17.17 14.66
C GLN A 55 27.92 -17.22 16.19
N TRP A 56 29.13 -17.27 16.77
CA TRP A 56 29.37 -17.35 18.21
C TRP A 56 29.14 -16.02 18.95
N ARG A 57 29.30 -14.86 18.28
CA ARG A 57 29.14 -13.53 18.91
C ARG A 57 27.77 -12.88 18.66
N GLY A 58 26.93 -13.46 17.83
CA GLY A 58 25.54 -13.05 17.67
C GLY A 58 24.83 -13.98 16.70
N GLY A 59 23.83 -14.71 17.20
CA GLY A 59 23.02 -15.58 16.34
C GLY A 59 22.36 -14.77 15.23
N LEU A 60 22.66 -15.10 13.98
CA LEU A 60 21.93 -14.60 12.82
C LEU A 60 20.50 -15.13 12.90
N THR A 61 19.60 -14.33 13.46
CA THR A 61 18.19 -14.67 13.60
C THR A 61 17.56 -14.77 12.22
N ASP A 62 17.15 -15.97 11.84
CA ASP A 62 16.33 -16.21 10.67
C ASP A 62 15.03 -15.37 10.78
N PRO A 63 14.69 -14.52 9.80
CA PRO A 63 13.47 -13.72 9.85
C PRO A 63 12.18 -14.57 9.84
N VAL A 64 12.24 -15.83 9.40
CA VAL A 64 11.09 -16.74 9.34
C VAL A 64 10.67 -17.24 10.72
N THR A 65 11.61 -17.54 11.62
CA THR A 65 11.29 -18.13 12.94
C THR A 65 10.76 -17.12 13.96
N ARG A 66 10.74 -15.83 13.63
CA ARG A 66 10.21 -14.76 14.50
C ARG A 66 8.67 -14.65 14.49
N TRP A 67 7.99 -15.34 13.58
CA TRP A 67 6.53 -15.22 13.36
C TRP A 67 5.69 -16.34 14.01
N SER A 68 6.14 -16.88 15.14
CA SER A 68 5.33 -17.77 16.00
C SER A 68 5.57 -17.50 17.49
N PRO A 69 4.92 -16.49 18.09
CA PRO A 69 4.59 -16.54 19.51
C PRO A 69 3.43 -17.53 19.74
N ASP A 70 3.38 -18.15 20.91
CA ASP A 70 2.16 -18.83 21.37
C ASP A 70 0.98 -17.85 21.39
N PRO A 71 -0.26 -18.31 21.13
CA PRO A 71 -1.42 -17.46 21.27
C PRO A 71 -1.64 -17.05 22.74
N PHE A 72 -2.22 -15.86 22.94
CA PHE A 72 -2.68 -15.32 24.23
C PHE A 72 -1.62 -14.75 25.20
N GLN A 73 -0.83 -13.77 24.76
CA GLN A 73 -0.42 -12.70 25.70
C GLN A 73 -0.22 -11.33 25.04
N PHE A 74 -0.85 -10.30 25.61
CA PHE A 74 -0.62 -8.88 25.29
C PHE A 74 0.26 -8.22 26.36
N PRO A 75 1.04 -7.17 26.02
CA PRO A 75 1.84 -6.45 27.01
C PRO A 75 0.97 -5.76 28.07
N GLY A 76 1.24 -6.01 29.36
CA GLY A 76 0.57 -5.32 30.48
C GLY A 76 -0.14 -6.21 31.51
N MET A 77 -0.07 -7.55 31.41
CA MET A 77 -0.61 -8.45 32.43
C MET A 77 0.46 -8.88 33.45
N ASP A 78 0.56 -8.15 34.57
CA ASP A 78 1.14 -8.69 35.81
C ASP A 78 0.21 -9.74 36.41
N ASN A 79 0.75 -10.87 36.88
CA ASN A 79 -0.03 -12.08 37.15
C ASN A 79 0.14 -12.62 38.59
N PRO A 80 -0.82 -12.37 39.50
CA PRO A 80 -0.78 -12.89 40.87
C PRO A 80 -1.72 -14.10 41.08
N GLY A 81 -1.13 -15.28 41.28
CA GLY A 81 -1.63 -16.33 42.19
C GLY A 81 -3.03 -16.93 41.97
N SER A 82 -3.08 -18.06 41.27
CA SER A 82 -3.91 -19.26 41.54
C SER A 82 -5.04 -19.18 42.60
N ASN A 83 -6.29 -19.49 42.22
CA ASN A 83 -6.90 -20.80 42.55
C ASN A 83 -8.33 -21.05 42.00
N VAL A 84 -8.59 -22.34 41.72
CA VAL A 84 -9.84 -23.13 41.87
C VAL A 84 -11.20 -22.43 41.72
N GLY A 85 -12.02 -22.93 40.78
CA GLY A 85 -13.47 -22.72 40.80
C GLY A 85 -14.20 -23.23 39.55
N SER A 86 -14.86 -24.39 39.65
CA SER A 86 -15.78 -24.89 38.62
C SER A 86 -17.22 -24.51 38.97
N ASP A 87 -18.03 -24.06 38.00
CA ASP A 87 -19.37 -24.62 37.86
C ASP A 87 -20.02 -24.39 36.47
N ARG A 88 -21.19 -24.99 36.26
CA ARG A 88 -21.99 -24.94 35.01
C ARG A 88 -23.38 -24.34 35.23
N ARG A 89 -23.96 -23.82 34.13
CA ARG A 89 -25.40 -23.72 33.77
C ARG A 89 -26.12 -22.37 33.90
N SER A 90 -27.13 -22.29 33.04
CA SER A 90 -28.32 -21.42 33.02
C SER A 90 -28.11 -19.98 32.59
N GLY A 91 -28.95 -19.56 31.62
CA GLY A 91 -29.16 -18.16 31.31
C GLY A 91 -30.19 -17.52 32.24
N SER A 92 -30.28 -16.20 32.15
CA SER A 92 -31.33 -15.37 32.75
C SER A 92 -31.53 -14.15 31.86
N ASP A 93 -32.78 -13.89 31.45
CA ASP A 93 -33.14 -12.66 30.72
C ASP A 93 -33.15 -11.47 31.70
N CYS A 94 -32.04 -10.73 31.73
CA CYS A 94 -31.96 -9.46 32.44
C CYS A 94 -32.48 -8.33 31.54
N VAL A 95 -33.75 -7.97 31.70
CA VAL A 95 -34.38 -6.83 31.02
C VAL A 95 -33.64 -5.53 31.37
N ASP A 96 -33.26 -4.77 30.35
CA ASP A 96 -32.36 -3.61 30.45
C ASP A 96 -33.06 -2.38 31.07
N LEU A 97 -33.15 -2.37 32.41
CA LEU A 97 -33.86 -1.36 33.19
C LEU A 97 -33.17 0.02 33.27
N LEU A 98 -32.03 0.21 32.59
CA LEU A 98 -31.36 1.51 32.45
C LEU A 98 -31.12 1.79 30.97
N GLY A 99 -32.16 2.32 30.31
CA GLY A 99 -32.22 2.58 28.86
C GLY A 99 -31.15 3.52 28.30
N ARG A 100 -29.90 3.03 28.24
CA ARG A 100 -28.82 3.61 27.47
C ARG A 100 -29.08 3.32 26.00
N SER A 101 -29.34 4.36 25.23
CA SER A 101 -29.30 4.26 23.78
C SER A 101 -27.96 3.66 23.34
N LYS A 102 -28.01 2.65 22.46
CA LYS A 102 -26.82 2.11 21.78
C LYS A 102 -26.33 3.07 20.69
N SER A 103 -26.01 4.30 21.10
CA SER A 103 -25.19 5.21 20.31
C SER A 103 -23.81 4.56 20.13
N PRO A 104 -23.23 4.55 18.91
CA PRO A 104 -21.85 4.14 18.69
C PRO A 104 -20.90 5.23 19.22
N ALA A 105 -20.79 5.30 20.55
CA ALA A 105 -19.87 6.17 21.24
C ALA A 105 -18.46 5.56 21.19
N PHE A 106 -17.67 5.93 20.17
CA PHE A 106 -16.25 5.58 20.04
C PHE A 106 -15.52 5.87 21.36
N PRO A 107 -15.11 4.86 22.16
CA PRO A 107 -14.62 5.12 23.52
C PRO A 107 -13.26 5.83 23.55
N TYR A 108 -12.50 5.70 22.46
CA TYR A 108 -11.07 6.03 22.37
C TYR A 108 -10.76 7.49 21.99
N PHE A 109 -11.75 8.29 21.59
CA PHE A 109 -11.52 9.67 21.12
C PHE A 109 -11.72 10.75 22.19
N LYS A 110 -11.98 10.38 23.44
CA LYS A 110 -12.00 11.35 24.54
C LYS A 110 -10.57 11.69 24.95
N ASP A 111 -10.29 12.99 25.01
CA ASP A 111 -9.05 13.57 25.57
C ASP A 111 -7.74 13.27 24.81
N TRP A 112 -7.81 12.74 23.58
CA TRP A 112 -6.67 12.64 22.67
C TRP A 112 -6.19 14.02 22.19
N LYS A 113 -5.16 14.53 22.88
CA LYS A 113 -4.36 15.68 22.45
C LYS A 113 -3.45 15.26 21.30
N PHE A 114 -3.93 15.39 20.07
CA PHE A 114 -3.06 15.46 18.91
C PHE A 114 -2.12 16.66 19.05
N ASP A 115 -0.84 16.51 18.70
CA ASP A 115 0.09 17.64 18.59
C ASP A 115 -0.26 18.48 17.36
N VAL A 116 -1.29 19.33 17.48
CA VAL A 116 -1.64 20.38 16.50
C VAL A 116 -0.68 21.56 16.67
N GLY A 117 0.62 21.27 16.70
CA GLY A 117 1.69 22.26 16.80
C GLY A 117 1.94 22.93 15.45
N SER A 118 2.52 24.13 15.50
CA SER A 118 3.03 24.86 14.32
C SER A 118 4.12 24.10 13.56
N ASP A 119 4.77 23.14 14.23
CA ASP A 119 6.08 22.60 13.87
C ASP A 119 5.99 21.25 13.13
N LEU A 120 4.80 20.89 12.64
CA LEU A 120 4.55 19.69 11.84
C LEU A 120 5.30 19.78 10.50
N ASN A 121 6.52 19.24 10.45
CA ASN A 121 7.32 19.15 9.23
C ASN A 121 7.61 17.68 8.88
N PRO A 122 7.40 17.24 7.63
CA PRO A 122 6.66 17.95 6.57
C PRO A 122 5.15 18.01 6.88
N LYS A 123 4.48 19.01 6.30
CA LYS A 123 3.02 19.18 6.30
C LYS A 123 2.41 18.31 5.22
N ILE A 124 1.45 17.48 5.61
CA ILE A 124 0.82 16.48 4.73
C ILE A 124 -0.68 16.79 4.66
N CYS A 125 -1.24 16.77 3.45
CA CYS A 125 -2.67 16.82 3.22
C CYS A 125 -3.19 15.58 2.46
N ILE A 126 -4.37 15.11 2.86
CA ILE A 126 -5.13 14.09 2.12
C ILE A 126 -6.32 14.76 1.43
N ILE A 127 -6.56 14.37 0.19
CA ILE A 127 -7.80 14.60 -0.54
C ILE A 127 -8.63 13.32 -0.49
N SER A 128 -9.92 13.45 -0.26
CA SER A 128 -10.86 12.35 -0.48
C SER A 128 -12.17 12.86 -1.08
N SER A 129 -12.82 11.99 -1.87
CA SER A 129 -14.15 12.22 -2.44
C SER A 129 -15.08 11.16 -1.87
N THR A 130 -16.02 11.55 -1.00
CA THR A 130 -16.79 10.56 -0.21
C THR A 130 -18.27 10.92 -0.07
N SER A 131 -19.09 9.88 0.02
CA SER A 131 -20.51 9.95 0.34
C SER A 131 -20.87 9.22 1.65
N ALA A 132 -19.86 8.71 2.37
CA ALA A 132 -20.02 7.89 3.58
C ALA A 132 -20.43 8.71 4.82
N GLY A 133 -20.90 8.03 5.87
CA GLY A 133 -21.24 8.68 7.14
C GLY A 133 -20.07 8.80 8.11
N LEU A 134 -20.37 9.32 9.31
CA LEU A 134 -19.41 9.47 10.40
C LEU A 134 -18.82 8.14 10.87
N GLU A 135 -19.58 7.04 10.74
CA GLU A 135 -19.12 5.69 11.09
C GLU A 135 -17.86 5.23 10.34
N GLN A 136 -17.69 5.66 9.07
CA GLN A 136 -16.51 5.34 8.25
C GLN A 136 -15.51 6.51 8.24
N THR A 137 -16.00 7.75 8.16
CA THR A 137 -15.14 8.93 7.98
C THR A 137 -14.39 9.32 9.26
N LEU A 138 -14.97 9.19 10.45
CA LEU A 138 -14.27 9.58 11.69
C LEU A 138 -13.06 8.68 12.01
N PRO A 139 -13.16 7.33 12.01
CA PRO A 139 -11.99 6.48 12.22
C PRO A 139 -10.89 6.74 11.18
N TRP A 140 -11.26 6.92 9.91
CA TRP A 140 -10.34 7.19 8.81
C TRP A 140 -9.61 8.54 8.98
N ILE A 141 -10.30 9.62 9.37
CA ILE A 141 -9.65 10.93 9.64
C ILE A 141 -8.69 10.82 10.83
N PHE A 142 -9.16 10.27 11.95
CA PHE A 142 -8.35 10.25 13.18
C PHE A 142 -7.13 9.32 13.05
N TYR A 143 -7.27 8.17 12.39
CA TYR A 143 -6.14 7.30 12.06
C TYR A 143 -5.05 8.06 11.28
N HIS A 144 -5.44 8.76 10.22
CA HIS A 144 -4.49 9.52 9.41
C HIS A 144 -3.88 10.70 10.18
N LYS A 145 -4.62 11.30 11.12
CA LYS A 145 -4.05 12.31 12.06
C LYS A 145 -2.98 11.73 12.97
N VAL A 146 -3.15 10.53 13.53
CA VAL A 146 -2.13 9.87 14.38
C VAL A 146 -0.81 9.70 13.64
N ILE A 147 -0.83 9.18 12.41
CA ILE A 147 0.40 8.93 11.64
C ILE A 147 1.06 10.21 11.09
N GLY A 148 0.41 11.37 11.24
CA GLY A 148 1.01 12.70 11.03
C GLY A 148 0.34 13.60 9.98
N VAL A 149 -0.88 13.29 9.51
CA VAL A 149 -1.57 14.11 8.50
C VAL A 149 -2.18 15.37 9.14
N SER A 150 -1.68 16.53 8.72
CA SER A 150 -2.13 17.84 9.21
C SER A 150 -3.52 18.24 8.68
N ALA A 151 -3.76 18.09 7.37
CA ALA A 151 -4.93 18.67 6.70
C ALA A 151 -5.71 17.68 5.82
N PHE A 152 -7.00 17.94 5.64
CA PHE A 152 -7.90 17.10 4.84
C PHE A 152 -8.79 17.97 3.95
N PHE A 153 -8.83 17.67 2.66
CA PHE A 153 -9.76 18.27 1.69
C PHE A 153 -10.83 17.22 1.34
N LEU A 154 -11.98 17.31 1.99
CA LEU A 154 -13.07 16.33 1.88
C LEU A 154 -14.15 16.85 0.95
N PHE A 155 -14.19 16.32 -0.27
CA PHE A 155 -15.26 16.58 -1.22
C PHE A 155 -16.45 15.68 -0.87
N VAL A 156 -17.57 16.28 -0.46
CA VAL A 156 -18.71 15.56 0.12
C VAL A 156 -19.92 15.50 -0.82
N GLU A 157 -20.45 14.29 -1.00
CA GLU A 157 -21.74 14.00 -1.62
C GLU A 157 -22.62 13.20 -0.62
N GLY A 158 -23.87 12.88 -0.98
CA GLY A 158 -24.70 11.91 -0.25
C GLY A 158 -24.81 12.11 1.27
N LYS A 159 -24.50 11.09 2.06
CA LYS A 159 -24.58 11.14 3.54
C LYS A 159 -23.52 12.04 4.14
N ALA A 160 -22.32 12.11 3.54
CA ALA A 160 -21.24 13.01 3.96
C ALA A 160 -21.64 14.49 3.89
N ALA A 161 -22.42 14.86 2.86
CA ALA A 161 -22.93 16.21 2.64
C ALA A 161 -24.15 16.58 3.50
N SER A 162 -24.70 15.65 4.30
CA SER A 162 -25.87 15.94 5.14
C SER A 162 -25.50 16.85 6.32
N PRO A 163 -26.33 17.85 6.70
CA PRO A 163 -25.95 18.89 7.68
C PRO A 163 -25.49 18.38 9.06
N ASN A 164 -25.98 17.21 9.49
CA ASN A 164 -25.57 16.60 10.77
C ASN A 164 -24.19 15.91 10.68
N VAL A 165 -23.79 15.47 9.48
CA VAL A 165 -22.48 14.83 9.23
C VAL A 165 -21.45 15.89 8.91
N SER A 166 -21.72 16.77 7.93
CA SER A 166 -20.77 17.78 7.49
C SER A 166 -20.38 18.75 8.60
N LYS A 167 -21.33 19.20 9.44
CA LYS A 167 -21.05 20.04 10.62
C LYS A 167 -20.14 19.37 11.65
N VAL A 168 -20.17 18.04 11.77
CA VAL A 168 -19.24 17.31 12.64
C VAL A 168 -17.85 17.23 12.01
N LEU A 169 -17.76 17.05 10.69
CA LEU A 169 -16.49 17.06 9.95
C LEU A 169 -15.83 18.46 9.98
N GLU A 170 -16.60 19.54 9.84
CA GLU A 170 -16.15 20.93 9.92
C GLU A 170 -15.61 21.34 11.31
N LEU A 171 -16.00 20.63 12.37
CA LEU A 171 -15.49 20.85 13.73
C LEU A 171 -14.12 20.20 13.99
N ILE A 172 -13.59 19.39 13.06
CA ILE A 172 -12.31 18.70 13.23
C ILE A 172 -11.16 19.61 12.75
N PRO A 173 -10.18 19.98 13.60
CA PRO A 173 -9.09 20.88 13.21
C PRO A 173 -8.32 20.39 11.99
N GLY A 174 -8.16 21.25 10.98
CA GLY A 174 -7.49 20.95 9.72
C GLY A 174 -8.33 20.19 8.69
N VAL A 175 -9.60 19.87 8.98
CA VAL A 175 -10.55 19.35 7.97
C VAL A 175 -11.24 20.53 7.29
N LYS A 176 -11.15 20.57 5.96
CA LYS A 176 -11.93 21.47 5.10
C LYS A 176 -12.94 20.62 4.32
N VAL A 177 -14.21 20.85 4.55
CA VAL A 177 -15.32 20.25 3.80
C VAL A 177 -15.57 21.07 2.54
N ILE A 178 -15.73 20.41 1.40
CA ILE A 178 -16.07 21.00 0.10
C ILE A 178 -17.34 20.32 -0.40
N TYR A 179 -18.45 21.06 -0.40
CA TYR A 179 -19.73 20.59 -0.93
C TYR A 179 -19.72 20.62 -2.46
N ARG A 180 -20.30 19.60 -3.10
CA ARG A 180 -20.58 19.66 -4.56
C ARG A 180 -21.74 20.62 -4.82
N THR A 181 -21.41 21.89 -5.09
CA THR A 181 -22.35 22.92 -5.53
C THR A 181 -22.20 23.21 -7.03
N LYS A 182 -23.15 23.93 -7.64
CA LYS A 182 -23.06 24.30 -9.06
C LYS A 182 -21.86 25.18 -9.36
N GLU A 183 -21.51 26.06 -8.42
CA GLU A 183 -20.37 26.96 -8.51
C GLU A 183 -19.05 26.18 -8.49
N LEU A 184 -18.98 25.06 -7.74
CA LEU A 184 -17.86 24.12 -7.81
C LEU A 184 -17.80 23.44 -9.17
N GLU A 185 -18.92 22.93 -9.68
CA GLU A 185 -18.99 22.28 -11.01
C GLU A 185 -18.60 23.25 -12.14
N GLU A 186 -19.02 24.52 -12.05
CA GLU A 186 -18.64 25.57 -13.00
C GLU A 186 -17.16 25.98 -12.92
N GLN A 187 -16.54 25.93 -11.74
CA GLN A 187 -15.10 26.12 -11.58
C GLN A 187 -14.34 24.92 -12.16
N GLN A 188 -14.82 23.71 -11.87
CA GLN A 188 -14.26 22.46 -12.38
C GLN A 188 -14.35 22.40 -13.92
N ALA A 189 -15.47 22.82 -14.52
CA ALA A 189 -15.65 22.91 -15.98
C ALA A 189 -14.69 23.88 -16.69
N LYS A 190 -14.08 24.82 -15.95
CA LYS A 190 -13.08 25.78 -16.45
C LYS A 190 -11.64 25.33 -16.17
N SER A 191 -11.46 24.15 -15.58
CA SER A 191 -10.15 23.60 -15.21
C SER A 191 -9.35 23.12 -16.43
N ARG A 192 -8.03 23.27 -16.36
CA ARG A 192 -7.05 22.81 -17.37
C ARG A 192 -7.29 21.36 -17.81
N ILE A 193 -7.69 20.52 -16.85
CA ILE A 193 -7.85 19.07 -17.02
C ILE A 193 -8.96 18.66 -18.02
N TRP A 194 -9.85 19.57 -18.43
CA TRP A 194 -10.83 19.31 -19.50
C TRP A 194 -10.23 19.28 -20.90
N ASN A 195 -9.06 19.90 -21.09
CA ASN A 195 -8.34 19.88 -22.37
C ASN A 195 -7.40 18.66 -22.48
N GLU A 196 -7.33 17.80 -21.45
CA GLU A 196 -6.38 16.69 -21.37
C GLU A 196 -6.87 15.44 -22.10
N THR A 197 -6.11 15.01 -23.11
CA THR A 197 -6.40 13.81 -23.91
C THR A 197 -6.45 12.51 -23.09
N TRP A 198 -5.74 12.44 -21.95
CA TRP A 198 -5.76 11.26 -21.08
C TRP A 198 -7.07 11.11 -20.29
N LEU A 199 -7.75 12.22 -19.95
CA LEU A 199 -9.06 12.19 -19.28
C LEU A 199 -10.22 12.18 -20.29
N ALA A 200 -10.00 12.66 -21.52
CA ALA A 200 -10.99 12.78 -22.59
C ALA A 200 -11.90 11.54 -22.76
N SER A 201 -11.34 10.33 -22.68
CA SER A 201 -12.10 9.08 -22.91
C SER A 201 -13.01 8.66 -21.74
N PHE A 202 -12.95 9.35 -20.60
CA PHE A 202 -13.73 9.04 -19.39
C PHE A 202 -14.94 9.97 -19.19
N PHE A 203 -14.95 11.17 -19.79
CA PHE A 203 -16.08 12.09 -19.71
C PHE A 203 -17.37 11.49 -20.29
N TYR A 204 -18.51 11.97 -19.78
CA TYR A 204 -19.88 11.61 -20.20
C TYR A 204 -20.25 10.12 -20.07
N LYS A 205 -19.40 9.31 -19.41
CA LYS A 205 -19.71 7.94 -19.01
C LYS A 205 -20.15 7.91 -17.54
N PRO A 206 -21.16 7.12 -17.18
CA PRO A 206 -21.74 7.09 -15.82
C PRO A 206 -20.88 6.31 -14.81
N CYS A 207 -21.32 6.28 -13.56
CA CYS A 207 -20.85 5.35 -12.53
C CYS A 207 -19.34 5.47 -12.23
N ASN A 208 -18.53 4.43 -12.45
CA ASN A 208 -17.09 4.47 -12.13
C ASN A 208 -16.36 5.54 -12.95
N TYR A 209 -16.78 5.76 -14.20
CA TYR A 209 -16.16 6.75 -15.08
C TYR A 209 -16.43 8.18 -14.59
N GLU A 210 -17.66 8.48 -14.14
CA GLU A 210 -17.99 9.75 -13.49
C GLU A 210 -17.15 9.93 -12.22
N LEU A 211 -17.07 8.92 -11.35
CA LEU A 211 -16.30 8.98 -10.12
C LEU A 211 -14.81 9.27 -10.38
N PHE A 212 -14.19 8.58 -11.35
CA PHE A 212 -12.80 8.79 -11.74
C PHE A 212 -12.54 10.22 -12.27
N VAL A 213 -13.47 10.76 -13.06
CA VAL A 213 -13.43 12.16 -13.52
C VAL A 213 -13.57 13.14 -12.36
N LYS A 214 -14.54 12.93 -11.45
CA LYS A 214 -14.76 13.79 -10.27
C LYS A 214 -13.54 13.78 -9.34
N GLN A 215 -12.98 12.62 -9.02
CA GLN A 215 -11.76 12.51 -8.22
C GLN A 215 -10.59 13.26 -8.87
N SER A 216 -10.42 13.13 -10.19
CA SER A 216 -9.39 13.86 -10.93
C SER A 216 -9.59 15.40 -10.89
N LEU A 217 -10.83 15.88 -11.01
CA LEU A 217 -11.17 17.31 -10.89
C LEU A 217 -10.94 17.84 -9.46
N ASN A 218 -11.35 17.06 -8.46
CA ASN A 218 -11.16 17.36 -7.04
C ASN A 218 -9.66 17.45 -6.69
N MET A 219 -8.84 16.52 -7.20
CA MET A 219 -7.38 16.55 -7.05
C MET A 219 -6.74 17.81 -7.65
N GLU A 220 -7.12 18.19 -8.89
CA GLU A 220 -6.60 19.39 -9.56
C GLU A 220 -6.94 20.67 -8.78
N MET A 221 -8.15 20.79 -8.23
CA MET A 221 -8.51 21.91 -7.34
C MET A 221 -7.71 21.88 -6.03
N SER A 222 -7.51 20.71 -5.44
CA SER A 222 -6.78 20.58 -4.17
C SER A 222 -5.28 20.82 -4.30
N ILE A 223 -4.66 20.71 -5.48
CA ILE A 223 -3.28 21.19 -5.69
C ILE A 223 -3.18 22.69 -5.39
N VAL A 224 -4.19 23.49 -5.76
CA VAL A 224 -4.25 24.92 -5.45
C VAL A 224 -4.43 25.10 -3.95
N MET A 225 -5.45 24.46 -3.35
CA MET A 225 -5.72 24.57 -1.90
C MET A 225 -4.54 24.12 -1.02
N ALA A 226 -3.75 23.14 -1.48
CA ALA A 226 -2.56 22.66 -0.77
C ALA A 226 -1.38 23.64 -0.88
N ARG A 227 -1.19 24.29 -2.04
CA ARG A 227 -0.21 25.38 -2.21
C ARG A 227 -0.58 26.57 -1.34
N ASP A 228 -1.84 26.99 -1.37
CA ASP A 228 -2.35 28.13 -0.59
C ASP A 228 -2.23 27.90 0.93
N ALA A 229 -2.40 26.65 1.37
CA ALA A 229 -2.24 26.25 2.77
C ALA A 229 -0.77 25.95 3.17
N GLY A 230 0.19 26.05 2.25
CA GLY A 230 1.60 25.76 2.50
C GLY A 230 1.86 24.32 2.94
N MET A 231 1.25 23.34 2.26
CA MET A 231 1.50 21.91 2.46
C MET A 231 2.72 21.44 1.66
N ASP A 232 3.52 20.52 2.20
CA ASP A 232 4.67 19.94 1.50
C ASP A 232 4.26 18.75 0.61
N TRP A 233 3.36 17.90 1.11
CA TRP A 233 2.92 16.66 0.45
C TRP A 233 1.40 16.57 0.30
N ILE A 234 0.95 16.04 -0.83
CA ILE A 234 -0.46 15.78 -1.15
C ILE A 234 -0.69 14.32 -1.56
N ILE A 235 -1.76 13.71 -1.05
CA ILE A 235 -2.16 12.33 -1.32
C ILE A 235 -3.66 12.29 -1.68
N HIS A 236 -4.08 11.50 -2.66
CA HIS A 236 -5.49 11.14 -2.83
C HIS A 236 -5.74 9.74 -2.26
N LEU A 237 -6.69 9.61 -1.36
CA LEU A 237 -7.07 8.36 -0.71
C LEU A 237 -8.60 8.25 -0.63
N ASP A 238 -9.11 7.06 -0.91
CA ASP A 238 -10.53 6.75 -0.77
C ASP A 238 -10.86 6.44 0.70
N THR A 239 -12.13 6.63 1.14
CA THR A 239 -12.48 6.45 2.56
C THR A 239 -12.54 4.98 3.02
N ASP A 240 -12.19 4.03 2.16
CA ASP A 240 -11.91 2.62 2.45
C ASP A 240 -10.40 2.29 2.34
N GLU A 241 -9.52 3.29 2.34
CA GLU A 241 -8.06 3.11 2.28
C GLU A 241 -7.32 3.70 3.48
N LEU A 242 -6.37 2.95 4.05
CA LEU A 242 -5.46 3.43 5.09
C LEU A 242 -4.00 3.35 4.63
N ILE A 243 -3.22 4.43 4.85
CA ILE A 243 -1.75 4.35 4.74
C ILE A 243 -1.19 3.54 5.91
N HIS A 244 -0.40 2.52 5.63
CA HIS A 244 0.16 1.57 6.60
C HIS A 244 1.69 1.65 6.57
N PRO A 245 2.30 2.57 7.36
CA PRO A 245 3.73 2.83 7.40
C PRO A 245 4.46 1.81 8.30
N VAL A 246 4.30 0.52 8.01
CA VAL A 246 4.65 -0.60 8.91
C VAL A 246 6.15 -0.77 9.18
N GLY A 247 7.00 -0.43 8.22
CA GLY A 247 8.46 -0.38 8.37
C GLY A 247 8.97 1.00 8.81
N ALA A 248 8.10 2.02 8.84
CA ALA A 248 8.51 3.36 9.26
C ALA A 248 8.73 3.42 10.78
N ARG A 249 9.75 4.17 11.18
CA ARG A 249 10.00 4.49 12.58
C ARG A 249 8.77 5.15 13.20
N GLU A 250 8.45 4.73 14.44
CA GLU A 250 7.33 5.25 15.25
C GLU A 250 5.96 5.19 14.53
N TYR A 251 5.81 4.30 13.53
CA TYR A 251 4.62 4.15 12.68
C TYR A 251 4.18 5.48 12.04
N SER A 252 5.14 6.38 11.76
CA SER A 252 4.86 7.76 11.36
C SER A 252 5.07 8.00 9.87
N LEU A 253 3.98 8.32 9.17
CA LEU A 253 4.00 8.81 7.79
C LEU A 253 4.79 10.13 7.68
N ARG A 254 4.75 10.98 8.71
CA ARG A 254 5.55 12.21 8.78
C ARG A 254 7.06 11.90 8.79
N GLN A 255 7.53 10.94 9.59
CA GLN A 255 8.95 10.57 9.59
C GLN A 255 9.37 9.91 8.28
N LEU A 256 8.52 9.05 7.72
CA LEU A 256 8.73 8.41 6.42
C LEU A 256 8.91 9.46 5.30
N LEU A 257 7.99 10.44 5.20
CA LEU A 257 8.04 11.51 4.19
C LEU A 257 9.11 12.59 4.47
N ALA A 258 9.59 12.71 5.71
CA ALA A 258 10.76 13.53 6.04
C ALA A 258 12.08 12.92 5.55
N GLY A 259 12.18 11.58 5.53
CA GLY A 259 13.35 10.86 5.02
C GLY A 259 13.50 10.85 3.50
N VAL A 260 12.45 11.23 2.75
CA VAL A 260 12.44 11.21 1.29
C VAL A 260 13.38 12.30 0.72
N PRO A 261 14.35 11.95 -0.15
CA PRO A 261 15.29 12.91 -0.73
C PRO A 261 14.63 14.09 -1.47
N GLY A 262 15.25 15.28 -1.39
CA GLY A 262 14.69 16.51 -1.96
C GLY A 262 14.53 16.52 -3.49
N ASN A 263 15.23 15.64 -4.21
CA ASN A 263 15.11 15.45 -5.66
C ASN A 263 14.01 14.45 -6.07
N VAL A 264 13.34 13.79 -5.12
CA VAL A 264 12.20 12.89 -5.37
C VAL A 264 10.91 13.71 -5.36
N ASP A 265 10.15 13.62 -6.44
CA ASP A 265 8.90 14.35 -6.64
C ASP A 265 7.69 13.61 -6.06
N MET A 266 7.72 12.27 -6.13
CA MET A 266 6.57 11.41 -5.81
C MET A 266 7.04 10.13 -5.12
N VAL A 267 6.26 9.63 -4.16
CA VAL A 267 6.48 8.33 -3.53
C VAL A 267 5.24 7.45 -3.66
N VAL A 268 5.44 6.21 -4.09
CA VAL A 268 4.40 5.19 -4.25
C VAL A 268 4.34 4.32 -3.01
N PHE A 269 3.11 4.11 -2.54
CA PHE A 269 2.75 3.11 -1.55
C PHE A 269 2.10 1.93 -2.29
N PRO A 270 2.79 0.78 -2.46
CA PRO A 270 2.19 -0.40 -3.07
C PRO A 270 0.95 -0.84 -2.28
N ASN A 271 -0.14 -1.19 -2.97
CA ASN A 271 -1.39 -1.51 -2.29
C ASN A 271 -1.47 -2.98 -1.89
N TYR A 272 -2.07 -3.22 -0.72
CA TYR A 272 -2.58 -4.51 -0.30
C TYR A 272 -4.11 -4.48 -0.34
N GLU A 273 -4.76 -5.55 -0.77
CA GLU A 273 -6.21 -5.62 -0.97
C GLU A 273 -6.83 -6.64 -0.01
N SER A 274 -7.85 -6.24 0.74
CA SER A 274 -8.53 -7.12 1.70
C SER A 274 -9.08 -8.38 1.05
N SER A 275 -9.18 -9.45 1.84
CA SER A 275 -9.82 -10.70 1.46
C SER A 275 -10.88 -11.09 2.49
N VAL A 276 -11.99 -11.67 2.04
CA VAL A 276 -13.13 -12.00 2.91
C VAL A 276 -12.77 -13.18 3.83
N GLU A 277 -12.46 -12.89 5.08
CA GLU A 277 -12.26 -13.90 6.14
C GLU A 277 -13.59 -14.33 6.77
N ARG A 278 -14.52 -13.39 6.90
CA ARG A 278 -15.86 -13.52 7.49
C ARG A 278 -16.83 -12.58 6.77
N ASP A 279 -18.13 -12.89 6.78
CA ASP A 279 -19.15 -12.03 6.17
C ASP A 279 -19.83 -11.08 7.19
N ASP A 280 -19.69 -11.34 8.50
CA ASP A 280 -20.37 -10.60 9.58
C ASP A 280 -19.69 -9.28 9.99
N ILE A 281 -18.73 -8.82 9.18
CA ILE A 281 -17.90 -7.61 9.39
C ILE A 281 -18.76 -6.34 9.47
N LYS A 282 -18.57 -5.58 10.54
CA LYS A 282 -19.22 -4.30 10.84
C LYS A 282 -18.23 -3.14 10.80
N GLU A 283 -17.01 -3.34 11.30
CA GLU A 283 -15.97 -2.31 11.38
C GLU A 283 -14.70 -2.76 10.62
N PRO A 284 -14.61 -2.54 9.30
CA PRO A 284 -13.52 -3.12 8.49
C PRO A 284 -12.12 -2.79 8.98
N PHE A 285 -11.87 -1.55 9.45
CA PHE A 285 -10.56 -1.09 9.92
C PHE A 285 -10.07 -1.78 11.21
N THR A 286 -10.94 -2.43 11.97
CA THR A 286 -10.60 -3.14 13.21
C THR A 286 -10.79 -4.66 13.09
N GLU A 287 -11.65 -5.13 12.19
CA GLU A 287 -12.00 -6.56 12.06
C GLU A 287 -11.31 -7.32 10.90
N VAL A 288 -10.76 -6.63 9.90
CA VAL A 288 -10.14 -7.27 8.71
C VAL A 288 -8.62 -7.36 8.88
N SER A 289 -8.08 -8.58 8.79
CA SER A 289 -6.66 -8.86 9.02
C SER A 289 -5.94 -9.44 7.78
N MET A 290 -6.65 -10.16 6.92
CA MET A 290 -6.08 -10.81 5.74
C MET A 290 -6.10 -9.89 4.51
N PHE A 291 -4.90 -9.64 3.98
CA PHE A 291 -4.71 -8.87 2.74
C PHE A 291 -3.82 -9.62 1.75
N LYS A 292 -4.21 -9.57 0.47
CA LYS A 292 -3.33 -9.87 -0.67
C LYS A 292 -2.26 -8.78 -0.76
N LYS A 293 -0.97 -9.13 -0.76
CA LYS A 293 0.13 -8.16 -0.82
C LYS A 293 0.53 -7.82 -2.26
N ASN A 294 1.11 -6.64 -2.45
CA ASN A 294 1.62 -6.23 -3.77
C ASN A 294 2.82 -7.09 -4.19
N TYR A 295 3.02 -7.29 -5.50
CA TYR A 295 4.17 -8.01 -6.02
C TYR A 295 5.50 -7.32 -5.68
N ASP A 296 5.50 -5.99 -5.51
CA ASP A 296 6.68 -5.24 -5.06
C ASP A 296 7.15 -5.69 -3.66
N HIS A 297 6.23 -6.12 -2.79
CA HIS A 297 6.50 -6.53 -1.40
C HIS A 297 6.44 -8.05 -1.21
N LEU A 298 6.66 -8.82 -2.27
CA LEU A 298 6.67 -10.29 -2.26
C LEU A 298 7.88 -10.86 -2.99
N PRO A 299 8.46 -11.99 -2.53
CA PRO A 299 9.43 -12.74 -3.32
C PRO A 299 8.84 -13.11 -4.68
N LYS A 300 9.61 -12.92 -5.75
CA LYS A 300 9.10 -13.06 -7.14
C LYS A 300 8.67 -14.49 -7.45
N ASP A 301 9.40 -15.47 -6.94
CA ASP A 301 9.08 -16.89 -6.97
C ASP A 301 7.76 -17.20 -6.25
N VAL A 302 7.54 -16.63 -5.06
CA VAL A 302 6.28 -16.76 -4.32
C VAL A 302 5.11 -16.13 -5.09
N TYR A 303 5.28 -14.92 -5.63
CA TYR A 303 4.21 -14.25 -6.38
C TYR A 303 3.87 -14.96 -7.69
N PHE A 304 4.87 -15.23 -8.55
CA PHE A 304 4.63 -15.84 -9.86
C PHE A 304 4.29 -17.33 -9.77
N GLY A 305 4.89 -18.08 -8.85
CA GLY A 305 4.59 -19.50 -8.63
C GLY A 305 3.14 -19.73 -8.20
N ASN A 306 2.63 -18.88 -7.30
CA ASN A 306 1.26 -18.99 -6.80
C ASN A 306 0.23 -18.17 -7.60
N TYR A 307 0.64 -17.40 -8.63
CA TYR A 307 -0.26 -16.46 -9.33
C TYR A 307 -1.52 -17.15 -9.87
N LYS A 308 -1.36 -18.27 -10.59
CA LYS A 308 -2.47 -19.02 -11.22
C LYS A 308 -3.49 -19.54 -10.19
N GLU A 309 -3.01 -20.01 -9.03
CA GLU A 309 -3.89 -20.45 -7.94
C GLU A 309 -4.53 -19.28 -7.21
N SER A 310 -3.81 -18.16 -7.08
CA SER A 310 -4.28 -16.95 -6.41
C SER A 310 -5.40 -16.25 -7.18
N THR A 311 -5.32 -16.17 -8.52
CA THR A 311 -6.40 -15.51 -9.30
C THR A 311 -7.62 -16.42 -9.50
N ARG A 312 -7.45 -17.75 -9.45
CA ARG A 312 -8.50 -18.76 -9.72
C ARG A 312 -9.24 -18.55 -11.06
N GLY A 313 -8.55 -18.01 -12.07
CA GLY A 313 -9.13 -17.69 -13.37
C GLY A 313 -9.64 -16.26 -13.53
N ASN A 314 -9.59 -15.42 -12.48
CA ASN A 314 -9.69 -13.97 -12.66
C ASN A 314 -8.50 -13.47 -13.52
N PRO A 315 -8.70 -12.42 -14.34
CA PRO A 315 -7.63 -11.87 -15.19
C PRO A 315 -6.50 -11.23 -14.36
N ASN A 316 -6.82 -10.71 -13.17
CA ASN A 316 -5.91 -10.00 -12.28
C ASN A 316 -5.86 -10.66 -10.89
N TYR A 317 -4.73 -10.49 -10.19
CA TYR A 317 -4.55 -10.89 -8.79
C TYR A 317 -5.33 -9.98 -7.81
N PHE A 318 -5.36 -8.69 -8.11
CA PHE A 318 -6.19 -7.70 -7.43
C PHE A 318 -7.50 -7.51 -8.20
N LEU A 319 -8.60 -7.35 -7.45
CA LEU A 319 -9.94 -7.13 -8.03
C LEU A 319 -10.13 -5.67 -8.45
N THR A 320 -9.52 -4.74 -7.70
CA THR A 320 -9.67 -3.29 -7.90
C THR A 320 -8.50 -2.66 -8.63
N TYR A 321 -7.30 -2.70 -8.05
CA TYR A 321 -6.08 -2.16 -8.66
C TYR A 321 -4.82 -2.78 -8.05
N GLY A 322 -3.70 -2.70 -8.78
CA GLY A 322 -2.39 -3.22 -8.32
C GLY A 322 -1.25 -2.21 -8.39
N ASN A 323 -1.52 -0.95 -8.76
CA ASN A 323 -0.51 0.08 -8.99
C ASN A 323 -0.14 0.90 -7.75
N GLY A 324 -0.73 0.65 -6.58
CA GLY A 324 -0.56 1.50 -5.40
C GLY A 324 -1.19 2.90 -5.54
N LYS A 325 -1.19 3.67 -4.45
CA LYS A 325 -1.43 5.13 -4.48
C LYS A 325 -0.08 5.86 -4.36
N SER A 326 -0.04 7.16 -4.65
CA SER A 326 1.17 7.97 -4.41
C SER A 326 0.90 9.31 -3.72
N ALA A 327 1.87 9.72 -2.91
CA ALA A 327 2.01 11.11 -2.49
C ALA A 327 2.90 11.86 -3.49
N ALA A 328 2.64 13.14 -3.72
CA ALA A 328 3.51 14.03 -4.47
C ALA A 328 3.87 15.27 -3.66
N ARG A 329 5.06 15.83 -3.89
CA ARG A 329 5.43 17.13 -3.36
C ARG A 329 4.61 18.22 -4.04
N ILE A 330 4.13 19.19 -3.26
CA ILE A 330 3.55 20.42 -3.80
C ILE A 330 4.64 21.20 -4.52
N GLN A 331 4.42 21.42 -5.81
CA GLN A 331 5.33 22.14 -6.70
C GLN A 331 4.55 22.73 -7.87
N ASP A 332 5.20 23.61 -8.64
CA ASP A 332 4.58 24.17 -9.83
C ASP A 332 4.45 23.15 -10.94
N HIS A 333 3.41 23.34 -11.76
CA HIS A 333 3.02 22.45 -12.85
C HIS A 333 2.63 21.02 -12.46
N LEU A 334 2.50 20.71 -11.15
CA LEU A 334 1.86 19.47 -10.67
C LEU A 334 0.43 19.33 -11.25
N ARG A 335 0.04 18.09 -11.55
CA ARG A 335 -1.31 17.69 -12.00
C ARG A 335 -1.71 16.29 -11.48
N PRO A 336 -3.00 15.96 -11.44
CA PRO A 336 -3.47 14.57 -11.28
C PRO A 336 -3.08 13.69 -12.47
N ASN A 337 -3.06 12.38 -12.26
CA ASN A 337 -2.90 11.37 -13.31
C ASN A 337 -3.82 10.18 -13.04
N GLY A 338 -5.11 10.48 -12.88
CA GLY A 338 -6.10 9.62 -12.25
C GLY A 338 -5.96 9.55 -10.72
N ALA A 339 -6.95 8.98 -10.04
CA ALA A 339 -7.08 8.96 -8.57
C ALA A 339 -5.95 8.23 -7.79
N HIS A 340 -4.97 7.65 -8.49
CA HIS A 340 -3.90 6.81 -7.94
C HIS A 340 -2.49 7.37 -8.15
N ARG A 341 -2.35 8.45 -8.94
CA ARG A 341 -1.07 9.02 -9.34
C ARG A 341 -1.14 10.53 -9.60
N TRP A 342 0.05 11.11 -9.61
CA TRP A 342 0.31 12.49 -10.00
C TRP A 342 1.21 12.53 -11.25
N HIS A 343 1.34 13.70 -11.85
CA HIS A 343 2.29 13.99 -12.92
C HIS A 343 2.65 15.48 -12.90
N ASN A 344 3.53 15.93 -13.79
CA ASN A 344 3.87 17.34 -13.95
C ASN A 344 3.81 17.74 -15.43
N TYR A 345 3.33 18.95 -15.76
CA TYR A 345 3.23 19.41 -17.14
C TYR A 345 4.59 19.76 -17.79
N MET A 346 5.62 20.03 -17.01
CA MET A 346 6.92 20.55 -17.49
C MET A 346 8.08 19.55 -17.37
N LYS A 347 7.90 18.43 -16.68
CA LYS A 347 8.91 17.36 -16.51
C LYS A 347 8.27 16.00 -16.25
N THR A 348 8.97 14.93 -16.59
CA THR A 348 8.73 13.63 -15.96
C THR A 348 9.09 13.73 -14.47
N PRO A 349 8.18 13.45 -13.52
CA PRO A 349 8.51 13.51 -12.10
C PRO A 349 9.42 12.34 -11.70
N ASN A 350 10.31 12.58 -10.74
CA ASN A 350 11.12 11.51 -10.13
C ASN A 350 10.25 10.71 -9.11
N GLU A 351 9.78 9.53 -9.51
CA GLU A 351 8.98 8.61 -8.69
C GLU A 351 9.85 7.51 -8.08
N ILE A 352 9.71 7.26 -6.77
CA ILE A 352 10.22 6.04 -6.11
C ILE A 352 9.06 5.22 -5.52
N LYS A 353 9.29 3.93 -5.30
CA LYS A 353 8.44 3.09 -4.44
C LYS A 353 9.03 3.03 -3.03
N LEU A 354 8.17 2.84 -2.03
CA LEU A 354 8.57 2.64 -0.64
C LEU A 354 8.34 1.18 -0.26
N ASP A 355 9.37 0.51 0.27
CA ASP A 355 9.27 -0.88 0.75
C ASP A 355 8.70 -0.93 2.18
N GLU A 356 8.86 0.17 2.93
CA GLU A 356 8.48 0.31 4.34
C GLU A 356 7.01 0.69 4.56
N ALA A 357 6.23 0.94 3.50
CA ALA A 357 4.86 1.42 3.63
C ALA A 357 3.94 1.00 2.48
N ALA A 358 2.70 0.63 2.82
CA ALA A 358 1.66 0.22 1.89
C ALA A 358 0.39 1.07 2.02
N VAL A 359 -0.53 0.93 1.07
CA VAL A 359 -1.96 1.27 1.28
C VAL A 359 -2.75 -0.01 1.53
N LEU A 360 -3.46 -0.08 2.65
CA LEU A 360 -4.46 -1.11 2.91
C LEU A 360 -5.79 -0.66 2.29
N HIS A 361 -6.23 -1.34 1.24
CA HIS A 361 -7.50 -1.09 0.58
C HIS A 361 -8.54 -2.09 1.09
N TYR A 362 -9.47 -1.61 1.94
CA TYR A 362 -10.53 -2.38 2.60
C TYR A 362 -11.74 -2.57 1.66
N THR A 363 -11.47 -3.04 0.45
CA THR A 363 -12.44 -3.21 -0.63
C THR A 363 -13.00 -4.63 -0.63
N TYR A 364 -14.33 -4.74 -0.78
CA TYR A 364 -15.07 -6.01 -0.63
C TYR A 364 -14.68 -6.83 0.62
N PRO A 365 -14.67 -6.26 1.85
CA PRO A 365 -14.31 -6.98 3.07
C PRO A 365 -15.31 -8.09 3.44
N LYS A 366 -16.49 -8.11 2.81
CA LYS A 366 -17.56 -9.11 2.92
C LYS A 366 -18.31 -9.26 1.59
N PHE A 367 -19.03 -10.37 1.40
CA PHE A 367 -19.69 -10.68 0.11
C PHE A 367 -20.83 -9.72 -0.21
N SER A 368 -21.53 -9.19 0.81
CA SER A 368 -22.60 -8.20 0.63
C SER A 368 -22.14 -6.86 0.03
N ASP A 369 -20.83 -6.58 -0.03
CA ASP A 369 -20.32 -5.37 -0.71
C ASP A 369 -20.22 -5.53 -2.24
N LEU A 370 -20.29 -6.75 -2.76
CA LEU A 370 -20.37 -7.00 -4.21
C LEU A 370 -21.66 -6.42 -4.79
N THR A 371 -22.80 -6.69 -4.14
CA THR A 371 -24.10 -6.11 -4.50
C THR A 371 -24.19 -4.63 -4.11
N SER A 372 -23.69 -4.24 -2.94
CA SER A 372 -23.73 -2.84 -2.50
C SER A 372 -23.00 -1.87 -3.44
N ARG A 373 -22.00 -2.35 -4.20
CA ARG A 373 -21.28 -1.56 -5.21
C ARG A 373 -22.00 -1.47 -6.56
N ARG A 374 -22.72 -2.53 -6.97
CA ARG A 374 -23.63 -2.49 -8.14
C ARG A 374 -24.72 -1.44 -7.91
N ASP A 375 -25.37 -1.51 -6.76
CA ASP A 375 -26.59 -0.74 -6.45
C ASP A 375 -26.31 0.75 -6.18
N ARG A 376 -25.04 1.16 -6.05
CA ARG A 376 -24.60 2.59 -6.06
C ARG A 376 -24.77 3.26 -7.41
N CYS A 377 -24.92 2.49 -8.49
CA CYS A 377 -25.01 3.02 -9.86
C CYS A 377 -26.39 2.71 -10.47
N GLY A 378 -27.04 3.73 -11.03
CA GLY A 378 -28.35 3.61 -11.70
C GLY A 378 -28.33 2.89 -13.06
N CYS A 379 -27.50 1.86 -13.20
CA CYS A 379 -27.27 1.10 -14.42
C CYS A 379 -28.04 -0.22 -14.39
N LYS A 380 -28.57 -0.63 -15.53
CA LYS A 380 -29.32 -1.89 -15.63
C LYS A 380 -28.34 -3.08 -15.66
N PRO A 381 -28.70 -4.26 -15.11
CA PRO A 381 -27.89 -5.47 -15.17
C PRO A 381 -27.98 -6.12 -16.57
N THR A 382 -27.63 -5.37 -17.62
CA THR A 382 -27.42 -5.90 -18.97
C THR A 382 -25.97 -5.72 -19.37
N LYS A 383 -25.43 -6.62 -20.20
CA LYS A 383 -24.00 -6.65 -20.55
C LYS A 383 -23.53 -5.33 -21.17
N GLU A 384 -24.41 -4.66 -21.91
CA GLU A 384 -24.16 -3.40 -22.62
C GLU A 384 -24.07 -2.23 -21.64
N ASP A 385 -25.00 -2.13 -20.68
CA ASP A 385 -25.06 -1.02 -19.73
C ASP A 385 -24.04 -1.19 -18.60
N VAL A 386 -23.85 -2.42 -18.12
CA VAL A 386 -22.77 -2.79 -17.19
C VAL A 386 -21.40 -2.48 -17.79
N LYS A 387 -21.17 -2.78 -19.08
CA LYS A 387 -19.93 -2.40 -19.79
C LYS A 387 -19.76 -0.88 -19.94
N ARG A 388 -20.86 -0.12 -20.00
CA ARG A 388 -20.87 1.36 -20.05
C ARG A 388 -20.56 2.01 -18.69
N CYS A 389 -20.93 1.35 -17.59
CA CYS A 389 -20.85 1.91 -16.25
C CYS A 389 -19.59 1.51 -15.47
N PHE A 390 -19.11 0.27 -15.63
CA PHE A 390 -18.03 -0.27 -14.82
C PHE A 390 -16.72 -0.35 -15.61
N MET A 391 -15.62 0.12 -15.01
CA MET A 391 -14.29 0.13 -15.64
C MET A 391 -13.63 -1.25 -15.57
N LEU A 392 -13.80 -1.95 -14.45
CA LEU A 392 -13.16 -3.22 -14.13
C LEU A 392 -13.98 -4.41 -14.64
N GLU A 393 -13.30 -5.48 -15.07
CA GLU A 393 -13.98 -6.69 -15.57
C GLU A 393 -14.68 -7.48 -14.45
N PHE A 394 -14.10 -7.48 -13.24
CA PHE A 394 -14.72 -8.09 -12.06
C PHE A 394 -16.04 -7.41 -11.69
N ASP A 395 -16.04 -6.07 -11.56
CA ASP A 395 -17.26 -5.26 -11.35
C ASP A 395 -18.33 -5.56 -12.41
N ARG A 396 -17.94 -5.75 -13.68
CA ARG A 396 -18.89 -6.13 -14.75
C ARG A 396 -19.46 -7.53 -14.57
N ALA A 397 -18.63 -8.50 -14.17
CA ALA A 397 -19.07 -9.87 -13.95
C ALA A 397 -20.08 -9.96 -12.79
N VAL A 398 -19.85 -9.26 -11.68
CA VAL A 398 -20.78 -9.27 -10.52
C VAL A 398 -22.00 -8.37 -10.72
N SER A 399 -21.94 -7.37 -11.61
CA SER A 399 -23.08 -6.47 -11.89
C SER A 399 -23.99 -6.95 -13.02
N SER A 400 -23.62 -8.01 -13.74
CA SER A 400 -24.44 -8.62 -14.82
C SER A 400 -25.34 -9.76 -14.33
N ASN A 401 -25.36 -10.01 -13.01
CA ASN A 401 -26.13 -11.05 -12.31
C ASN A 401 -27.02 -10.41 -11.22
#